data_AF-A0A7S7LK24-F1
#
_entry.id   AF-A0A7S7LK24-F1
#
_cell.length_a   1.000
_cell.length_b   1.000
_cell.length_c   1.000
_cell.angle_alpha   90.00
_cell.angle_beta   90.00
_cell.angle_gamma   90.00
#
_symmetry.space_group_name_H-M   'P 1'
#
loop_
_entity.id
_entity.type
_entity.pdbx_description
1 polymer ?
#
loop_
_entity_poly.entity_id
_entity_poly.type
_entity_poly.pdbx_seq_one_letter_code
_entity_poly.pdbx_strand_id
1 'polypeptide(L)'
;MNISSFRIKRRKKSEDDDDEKKDSSSYEELLEVIAPINKFKSKPALGVTTFSRQMWCEKSLEICLENNIKITSKAIEEGIKHHEELELEDHQVLSVMVENEYEKMAIEILSIVNLLDGLIERGYIRELPIIGFYKGIMLRGIIDSLQLKPKLNGIGETNNVKYSSNNINKFIILISDTKTRRNTTLPSNVQQKTTVLQLGLYRKILGEMINFGKIWKSCHPNLIDSNAIKKYLNSSSTIDLSNCCSGCSFLNNIFEFHGLDPLISFSIFQELEDAKRKQSCKEKNDICDTNQDQIQTETHSETESVVDTDGKSVLKEFENALEIGFNMLLCFSKLPDIQSEMKVEYDCQGKTFATKWYKSSEQTIELELDYLLGWWLGAREAEFVRISEAWKCKFCNVIEYCQVCPLSKEEKEKCIEKIRQDELESLLIKDLEESSNEHILTLNCS
;
A
#
# COMPACT_ATOMS: atom_id res chain seq x y z
N MET A 1 14.54 -7.80 -19.33
CA MET A 1 14.10 -6.41 -19.16
C MET A 1 14.53 -5.94 -17.78
N ASN A 2 14.72 -4.63 -17.56
CA ASN A 2 14.87 -4.10 -16.21
C ASN A 2 13.46 -4.06 -15.60
N ILE A 3 13.22 -4.88 -14.57
CA ILE A 3 11.97 -4.83 -13.81
C ILE A 3 11.99 -3.55 -13.00
N SER A 4 10.88 -2.82 -13.02
CA SER A 4 10.72 -1.60 -12.25
C SER A 4 9.40 -1.53 -11.50
N SER A 5 9.47 -1.00 -10.29
CA SER A 5 8.32 -0.49 -9.55
C SER A 5 8.40 1.03 -9.51
N PHE A 6 7.29 1.68 -9.16
CA PHE A 6 7.21 3.13 -9.17
C PHE A 6 6.94 3.68 -7.77
N ARG A 7 7.84 4.55 -7.31
CA ARG A 7 7.65 5.32 -6.08
C ARG A 7 7.00 6.65 -6.42
N ILE A 8 5.71 6.75 -6.14
CA ILE A 8 4.89 7.90 -6.51
C ILE A 8 5.16 9.08 -5.56
N LYS A 9 5.46 10.24 -6.14
CA LYS A 9 5.52 11.54 -5.45
C LYS A 9 4.41 12.43 -5.97
N ARG A 10 3.66 13.07 -5.06
CA ARG A 10 2.70 14.12 -5.42
C ARG A 10 3.40 15.46 -5.43
N ARG A 11 3.10 16.30 -6.41
CA ARG A 11 3.52 17.70 -6.41
C ARG A 11 2.91 18.38 -5.18
N LYS A 12 3.72 19.05 -4.35
CA LYS A 12 3.20 19.88 -3.25
C LYS A 12 2.26 20.91 -3.87
N LYS A 13 0.97 20.88 -3.52
CA LYS A 13 0.09 22.04 -3.70
C LYS A 13 0.58 23.12 -2.73
N SER A 14 0.57 24.38 -3.16
CA SER A 14 0.67 25.53 -2.26
C SER A 14 -0.41 25.41 -1.18
N GLU A 15 -0.12 25.83 0.05
CA GLU A 15 -0.94 25.64 1.26
C GLU A 15 -2.33 26.31 1.24
N ASP A 16 -2.79 26.85 0.11
CA ASP A 16 -4.04 27.60 -0.06
C ASP A 16 -5.12 26.85 -0.89
N ASP A 17 -5.08 25.52 -0.93
CA ASP A 17 -5.97 24.68 -1.76
C ASP A 17 -6.58 23.47 -1.01
N ASP A 18 -6.95 23.66 0.26
CA ASP A 18 -7.76 22.69 1.00
C ASP A 18 -9.26 23.03 0.95
N ASP A 19 -10.04 21.96 0.73
CA ASP A 19 -11.47 21.79 0.95
C ASP A 19 -12.50 22.31 -0.08
N GLU A 20 -12.63 21.57 -1.19
CA GLU A 20 -13.96 21.27 -1.74
C GLU A 20 -14.35 19.83 -1.42
N LYS A 21 -15.16 19.66 -0.38
CA LYS A 21 -15.93 18.43 -0.16
C LYS A 21 -16.91 18.26 -1.32
N LYS A 22 -16.65 17.31 -2.21
CA LYS A 22 -17.66 16.84 -3.16
C LYS A 22 -18.62 15.90 -2.44
N ASP A 23 -19.82 16.41 -2.19
CA ASP A 23 -20.98 15.60 -1.85
C ASP A 23 -21.27 14.61 -2.99
N SER A 24 -21.04 13.32 -2.73
CA SER A 24 -21.68 12.24 -3.49
C SER A 24 -22.80 11.66 -2.62
N SER A 25 -24.00 12.18 -2.82
CA SER A 25 -25.25 11.73 -2.20
C SER A 25 -25.50 10.24 -2.53
N SER A 26 -25.30 9.36 -1.54
CA SER A 26 -26.22 8.26 -1.17
C SER A 26 -25.64 7.38 -0.04
N TYR A 27 -25.46 7.91 1.17
CA TYR A 27 -25.18 7.09 2.37
C TYR A 27 -25.86 7.63 3.64
N GLU A 28 -26.94 8.39 3.47
CA GLU A 28 -27.71 8.96 4.57
C GLU A 28 -28.92 8.09 4.89
N GLU A 29 -28.64 7.00 5.58
CA GLU A 29 -29.55 6.46 6.60
C GLU A 29 -28.83 5.32 7.31
N LEU A 30 -28.05 5.64 8.35
CA LEU A 30 -27.72 4.72 9.46
C LEU A 30 -27.03 5.51 10.59
N LEU A 31 -27.86 6.05 11.49
CA LEU A 31 -27.62 6.40 12.91
C LEU A 31 -26.54 7.46 13.25
N GLU A 32 -26.84 8.28 14.27
CA GLU A 32 -26.07 9.42 14.81
C GLU A 32 -24.70 9.08 15.44
N VAL A 33 -23.98 8.09 14.92
CA VAL A 33 -22.56 7.86 15.21
C VAL A 33 -21.84 7.81 13.88
N ILE A 34 -21.06 8.85 13.55
CA ILE A 34 -20.21 8.82 12.35
C ILE A 34 -19.24 7.64 12.50
N ALA A 35 -19.45 6.59 11.70
CA ALA A 35 -18.62 5.40 11.71
C ALA A 35 -17.13 5.80 11.59
N PRO A 36 -16.20 5.17 12.35
CA PRO A 36 -14.79 5.56 12.34
C PRO A 36 -14.17 5.63 10.94
N ILE A 37 -14.62 4.80 10.00
CA ILE A 37 -14.15 4.86 8.61
C ILE A 37 -14.49 6.20 7.94
N ASN A 38 -15.69 6.73 8.16
CA ASN A 38 -16.12 8.03 7.63
C ASN A 38 -15.47 9.19 8.39
N LYS A 39 -15.16 9.00 9.68
CA LYS A 39 -14.45 9.99 10.51
C LYS A 39 -12.99 10.15 10.08
N PHE A 40 -12.28 9.05 9.82
CA PHE A 40 -10.82 9.05 9.68
C PHE A 40 -10.31 8.82 8.26
N LYS A 41 -11.19 8.53 7.30
CA LYS A 41 -10.79 8.27 5.90
C LYS A 41 -11.66 9.07 4.94
N SER A 42 -11.03 9.71 3.97
CA SER A 42 -11.73 10.40 2.87
C SER A 42 -12.39 9.44 1.88
N LYS A 43 -11.91 8.20 1.80
CA LYS A 43 -12.52 7.08 1.05
C LYS A 43 -12.40 5.80 1.88
N PRO A 44 -13.31 4.83 1.75
CA PRO A 44 -13.30 3.61 2.54
C PRO A 44 -12.18 2.65 2.09
N ALA A 45 -10.92 3.00 2.39
CA ALA A 45 -9.73 2.20 2.11
C ALA A 45 -8.92 1.93 3.38
N LEU A 46 -8.56 0.67 3.59
CA LEU A 46 -7.78 0.19 4.73
C LEU A 46 -6.59 -0.65 4.26
N GLY A 47 -5.43 -0.41 4.87
CA GLY A 47 -4.22 -1.18 4.59
C GLY A 47 -4.12 -2.43 5.48
N VAL A 48 -3.49 -3.50 4.99
CA VAL A 48 -3.21 -4.71 5.81
C VAL A 48 -2.44 -4.36 7.09
N THR A 49 -1.46 -3.46 7.01
CA THR A 49 -0.73 -2.96 8.18
C THR A 49 -1.63 -2.23 9.19
N THR A 50 -2.74 -1.62 8.73
CA THR A 50 -3.73 -1.00 9.63
C THR A 50 -4.43 -2.06 10.47
N PHE A 51 -4.85 -3.18 9.87
CA PHE A 51 -5.44 -4.30 10.60
C PHE A 51 -4.45 -4.94 11.58
N SER A 52 -3.18 -5.08 11.19
CA SER A 52 -2.13 -5.57 12.10
C SER A 52 -1.93 -4.64 13.30
N ARG A 53 -1.97 -3.32 13.11
CA ARG A 53 -1.92 -2.33 14.20
C ARG A 53 -3.17 -2.37 15.07
N GLN A 54 -4.34 -2.51 14.46
CA GLN A 54 -5.61 -2.64 15.17
C GLN A 54 -5.60 -3.87 16.08
N MET A 55 -5.19 -5.04 15.55
CA MET A 55 -5.08 -6.29 16.31
C MET A 55 -4.08 -6.19 17.48
N TRP A 56 -3.06 -5.32 17.37
CA TRP A 56 -2.17 -5.05 18.50
C TRP A 56 -2.92 -4.38 19.65
N CYS A 57 -3.57 -3.26 19.39
CA CYS A 57 -4.42 -2.52 20.32
C CYS A 57 -5.29 -1.50 19.56
N GLU A 58 -6.61 -1.64 19.62
CA GLU A 58 -7.51 -0.75 18.89
C GLU A 58 -7.58 0.64 19.50
N LYS A 59 -7.62 0.76 20.83
CA LYS A 59 -7.52 2.06 21.49
C LYS A 59 -6.23 2.80 21.16
N SER A 60 -5.12 2.09 20.98
CA SER A 60 -3.88 2.72 20.52
C SER A 60 -4.01 3.23 19.09
N LEU A 61 -4.69 2.50 18.21
CA LEU A 61 -4.95 2.92 16.83
C LEU A 61 -5.89 4.13 16.79
N GLU A 62 -6.98 4.10 17.55
CA GLU A 62 -7.94 5.19 17.71
C GLU A 62 -7.24 6.47 18.16
N ILE A 63 -6.46 6.43 19.25
CA ILE A 63 -5.68 7.58 19.74
C ILE A 63 -4.76 8.14 18.66
N CYS A 64 -4.09 7.28 17.90
CA CYS A 64 -3.22 7.72 16.82
C CYS A 64 -3.99 8.46 15.72
N LEU A 65 -5.18 7.97 15.36
CA LEU A 65 -6.02 8.60 14.35
C LEU A 65 -6.60 9.94 14.82
N GLU A 66 -7.05 10.01 16.08
CA GLU A 66 -7.63 11.23 16.65
C GLU A 66 -6.62 12.36 16.80
N ASN A 67 -5.37 12.02 17.11
CA ASN A 67 -4.31 13.00 17.35
C ASN A 67 -3.36 13.14 16.17
N ASN A 68 -3.64 12.51 15.02
CA ASN A 68 -2.76 12.46 13.85
C ASN A 68 -1.31 12.02 14.18
N ILE A 69 -1.15 11.12 15.16
CA ILE A 69 0.17 10.63 15.60
C ILE A 69 0.67 9.54 14.65
N LYS A 70 1.82 9.80 14.02
CA LYS A 70 2.56 8.79 13.26
C LYS A 70 3.48 8.04 14.22
N ILE A 71 3.23 6.74 14.38
CA ILE A 71 4.13 5.88 15.16
C ILE A 71 5.41 5.69 14.36
N THR A 72 6.52 6.20 14.90
CA THR A 72 7.87 5.84 14.47
C THR A 72 8.69 5.42 15.67
N SER A 73 9.72 4.63 15.43
CA SER A 73 10.77 4.32 16.40
C SER A 73 12.01 3.91 15.63
N LYS A 74 13.18 4.00 16.25
CA LYS A 74 14.44 3.53 15.64
C LYS A 74 14.34 2.12 15.06
N ALA A 75 13.64 1.19 15.73
CA ALA A 75 13.45 -0.17 15.22
C ALA A 75 12.55 -0.24 13.98
N ILE A 76 11.52 0.63 13.92
CA ILE A 76 10.63 0.70 12.77
C ILE A 76 11.37 1.32 11.58
N GLU A 77 12.14 2.37 11.80
CA GLU A 77 12.95 3.04 10.77
C GLU A 77 14.04 2.12 10.20
N GLU A 78 14.79 1.42 11.08
CA GLU A 78 15.75 0.38 10.67
C GLU A 78 15.07 -0.74 9.87
N GLY A 79 13.86 -1.14 10.27
CA GLY A 79 13.06 -2.11 9.54
C GLY A 79 12.70 -1.62 8.14
N ILE A 80 12.13 -0.42 8.02
CA ILE A 80 11.75 0.18 6.72
C ILE A 80 12.97 0.24 5.81
N LYS A 81 14.10 0.77 6.29
CA LYS A 81 15.34 0.87 5.52
C LYS A 81 15.80 -0.50 5.01
N HIS A 82 15.73 -1.54 5.84
CA HIS A 82 16.11 -2.89 5.42
C HIS A 82 15.18 -3.45 4.32
N HIS A 83 13.86 -3.19 4.39
CA HIS A 83 12.96 -3.56 3.31
C HIS A 83 13.26 -2.80 2.01
N GLU A 84 13.59 -1.51 2.09
CA GLU A 84 14.01 -0.72 0.92
C GLU A 84 15.30 -1.25 0.29
N GLU A 85 16.28 -1.65 1.11
CA GLU A 85 17.51 -2.30 0.63
C GLU A 85 17.20 -3.59 -0.12
N LEU A 86 16.36 -4.46 0.46
CA LEU A 86 15.94 -5.71 -0.19
C LEU A 86 15.12 -5.48 -1.47
N GLU A 87 14.28 -4.44 -1.51
CA GLU A 87 13.54 -4.03 -2.72
C GLU A 87 14.52 -3.63 -3.83
N LEU A 88 15.52 -2.81 -3.52
CA LEU A 88 16.52 -2.33 -4.49
C LEU A 88 17.48 -3.41 -4.97
N GLU A 89 17.73 -4.46 -4.17
CA GLU A 89 18.43 -5.66 -4.60
C GLU A 89 17.64 -6.46 -5.64
N ASP A 90 16.31 -6.37 -5.60
CA ASP A 90 15.40 -7.15 -6.43
C ASP A 90 15.10 -6.48 -7.78
N HIS A 91 14.75 -5.19 -7.74
CA HIS A 91 14.34 -4.44 -8.93
C HIS A 91 14.58 -2.94 -8.78
N GLN A 92 14.51 -2.21 -9.89
CA GLN A 92 14.71 -0.76 -9.88
C GLN A 92 13.46 -0.04 -9.38
N VAL A 93 13.61 0.86 -8.40
CA VAL A 93 12.53 1.71 -7.93
C VAL A 93 12.64 3.08 -8.62
N LEU A 94 11.69 3.40 -9.50
CA LEU A 94 11.67 4.65 -10.26
C LEU A 94 10.78 5.69 -9.57
N SER A 95 11.32 6.88 -9.32
CA SER A 95 10.56 7.99 -8.72
C SER A 95 9.69 8.65 -9.79
N VAL A 96 8.37 8.67 -9.60
CA VAL A 96 7.42 9.23 -10.57
C VAL A 96 6.63 10.37 -9.95
N MET A 97 6.65 11.53 -10.60
CA MET A 97 5.78 12.64 -10.24
C MET A 97 4.42 12.46 -10.92
N VAL A 98 3.36 12.34 -10.12
CA VAL A 98 1.98 12.29 -10.62
C VAL A 98 1.25 13.59 -10.32
N GLU A 99 0.43 14.05 -11.26
CA GLU A 99 -0.31 15.30 -11.14
C GLU A 99 -1.74 15.10 -10.65
N ASN A 100 -2.31 13.91 -10.89
CA ASN A 100 -3.72 13.63 -10.65
C ASN A 100 -3.93 12.17 -10.22
N GLU A 101 -5.15 11.85 -9.76
CA GLU A 101 -5.49 10.51 -9.30
C GLU A 101 -5.52 9.45 -10.42
N TYR A 102 -5.72 9.86 -11.67
CA TYR A 102 -5.73 8.95 -12.82
C TYR A 102 -4.34 8.42 -13.15
N GLU A 103 -3.35 9.31 -13.23
CA GLU A 103 -1.94 8.93 -13.34
C GLU A 103 -1.50 8.10 -12.15
N LYS A 104 -1.87 8.49 -10.94
CA LYS A 104 -1.53 7.76 -9.72
C LYS A 104 -2.02 6.31 -9.78
N MET A 105 -3.31 6.09 -10.07
CA MET A 105 -3.87 4.76 -10.17
C MET A 105 -3.23 3.97 -11.32
N ALA A 106 -3.07 4.58 -12.50
CA ALA A 106 -2.46 3.93 -13.65
C ALA A 106 -1.04 3.43 -13.34
N ILE A 107 -0.22 4.25 -12.67
CA ILE A 107 1.13 3.89 -12.24
C ILE A 107 1.13 2.81 -11.15
N GLU A 108 0.18 2.85 -10.21
CA GLU A 108 -0.01 1.78 -9.22
C GLU A 108 -0.31 0.43 -9.91
N ILE A 109 -1.24 0.40 -10.86
CA ILE A 109 -1.59 -0.81 -11.63
C ILE A 109 -0.41 -1.26 -12.51
N LEU A 110 0.29 -0.33 -13.16
CA LEU A 110 1.46 -0.66 -13.99
C LEU A 110 2.61 -1.26 -13.17
N SER A 111 2.81 -0.78 -11.94
CA SER A 111 3.78 -1.40 -11.00
C SER A 111 3.45 -2.87 -10.76
N ILE A 112 2.16 -3.19 -10.57
CA ILE A 112 1.70 -4.57 -10.42
C ILE A 112 2.01 -5.39 -11.68
N VAL A 113 1.70 -4.87 -12.87
CA VAL A 113 1.98 -5.55 -14.15
C VAL A 113 3.47 -5.87 -14.29
N ASN A 114 4.34 -4.88 -14.11
CA ASN A 114 5.80 -5.04 -14.24
C ASN A 114 6.36 -6.08 -13.27
N LEU A 115 5.90 -6.06 -12.02
CA LEU A 115 6.32 -7.04 -11.02
C LEU A 115 5.79 -8.44 -11.37
N LEU A 116 4.53 -8.59 -11.80
CA LEU A 116 4.01 -9.90 -12.18
C LEU A 116 4.71 -10.49 -13.40
N ASP A 117 5.06 -9.67 -14.40
CA ASP A 117 5.89 -10.12 -15.52
C ASP A 117 7.26 -10.57 -15.01
N GLY A 118 7.86 -9.82 -14.09
CA GLY A 118 9.06 -10.23 -13.38
C GLY A 118 8.92 -11.60 -12.71
N LEU A 119 7.82 -11.86 -12.00
CA LEU A 119 7.54 -13.15 -11.36
C LEU A 119 7.44 -14.28 -12.38
N ILE A 120 6.81 -14.04 -13.53
CA ILE A 120 6.64 -15.01 -14.63
C ILE A 120 7.95 -15.26 -15.40
N GLU A 121 8.89 -14.31 -15.38
CA GLU A 121 10.17 -14.45 -16.08
C GLU A 121 11.24 -15.11 -15.21
N ARG A 122 11.36 -14.71 -13.94
CA ARG A 122 12.45 -15.14 -13.04
C ARG A 122 12.01 -15.99 -11.85
N GLY A 123 10.72 -16.07 -11.57
CA GLY A 123 10.18 -16.90 -10.49
C GLY A 123 10.30 -16.32 -9.08
N TYR A 124 10.62 -15.04 -8.95
CA TYR A 124 10.72 -14.34 -7.67
C TYR A 124 10.44 -12.85 -7.86
N ILE A 125 9.82 -12.19 -6.89
CA ILE A 125 9.70 -10.72 -6.78
C ILE A 125 9.62 -10.27 -5.32
N ARG A 126 9.84 -8.97 -5.10
CA ARG A 126 9.55 -8.27 -3.84
C ARG A 126 8.56 -7.13 -4.01
N GLU A 127 7.99 -6.70 -2.87
CA GLU A 127 7.16 -5.50 -2.72
C GLU A 127 5.96 -5.43 -3.69
N LEU A 128 5.24 -6.54 -3.91
CA LEU A 128 4.08 -6.56 -4.81
C LEU A 128 2.88 -5.84 -4.17
N PRO A 129 2.37 -4.75 -4.75
CA PRO A 129 1.11 -4.15 -4.32
C PRO A 129 -0.07 -5.05 -4.66
N ILE A 130 -1.03 -5.19 -3.74
CA ILE A 130 -2.26 -5.95 -3.95
C ILE A 130 -3.47 -5.11 -3.54
N ILE A 131 -4.60 -5.34 -4.23
CA ILE A 131 -5.85 -4.60 -4.04
C ILE A 131 -7.00 -5.60 -4.01
N GLY A 132 -7.88 -5.48 -3.01
CA GLY A 132 -9.10 -6.27 -2.87
C GLY A 132 -10.26 -5.42 -2.39
N PHE A 133 -11.46 -6.03 -2.36
CA PHE A 133 -12.65 -5.38 -1.81
C PHE A 133 -13.34 -6.33 -0.85
N TYR A 134 -13.74 -5.81 0.30
CA TYR A 134 -14.48 -6.58 1.30
C TYR A 134 -15.55 -5.71 1.94
N LYS A 135 -16.82 -6.09 1.79
CA LYS A 135 -17.99 -5.32 2.28
C LYS A 135 -17.97 -3.84 1.87
N GLY A 136 -17.61 -3.56 0.61
CA GLY A 136 -17.52 -2.20 0.06
C GLY A 136 -16.27 -1.40 0.47
N ILE A 137 -15.39 -1.97 1.29
CA ILE A 137 -14.13 -1.36 1.70
C ILE A 137 -13.00 -1.87 0.80
N MET A 138 -12.21 -0.95 0.24
CA MET A 138 -11.00 -1.30 -0.48
C MET A 138 -9.91 -1.72 0.49
N LEU A 139 -9.39 -2.94 0.33
CA LEU A 139 -8.24 -3.45 1.06
C LEU A 139 -6.98 -3.28 0.21
N ARG A 140 -5.89 -2.79 0.83
CA ARG A 140 -4.59 -2.65 0.16
C ARG A 140 -3.47 -3.29 0.97
N GLY A 141 -2.53 -3.91 0.29
CA GLY A 141 -1.35 -4.51 0.91
C GLY A 141 -0.13 -4.42 0.01
N ILE A 142 1.05 -4.64 0.60
CA ILE A 142 2.29 -4.81 -0.13
C ILE A 142 2.89 -6.12 0.37
N ILE A 143 3.04 -7.10 -0.51
CA ILE A 143 3.61 -8.40 -0.17
C ILE A 143 5.12 -8.29 -0.30
N ASP A 144 5.84 -8.48 0.81
CA ASP A 144 7.30 -8.37 0.85
C ASP A 144 7.99 -9.26 -0.19
N SER A 145 7.52 -10.51 -0.36
CA SER A 145 8.10 -11.43 -1.35
C SER A 145 7.12 -12.50 -1.84
N LEU A 146 7.16 -12.74 -3.16
CA LEU A 146 6.58 -13.91 -3.81
C LEU A 146 7.66 -14.74 -4.49
N GLN A 147 7.57 -16.06 -4.36
CA GLN A 147 8.48 -16.99 -5.02
C GLN A 147 7.74 -18.18 -5.63
N LEU A 148 8.10 -18.57 -6.84
CA LEU A 148 7.61 -19.81 -7.46
C LEU A 148 8.42 -21.00 -6.97
N LYS A 149 7.74 -21.96 -6.33
CA LYS A 149 8.32 -23.20 -5.85
C LYS A 149 7.76 -24.39 -6.63
N PRO A 150 8.57 -25.43 -6.94
CA PRO A 150 8.05 -26.63 -7.59
C PRO A 150 6.92 -27.24 -6.75
N LYS A 151 5.83 -27.64 -7.40
CA LYS A 151 4.77 -28.41 -6.74
C LYS A 151 5.34 -29.74 -6.24
N LEU A 152 4.92 -30.14 -5.05
CA LEU A 152 5.15 -31.50 -4.56
C LEU A 152 4.38 -32.47 -5.47
N ASN A 153 5.02 -33.58 -5.84
CA ASN A 153 4.35 -34.67 -6.53
C ASN A 153 3.43 -35.46 -5.55
N GLY A 154 2.67 -36.42 -6.05
CA GLY A 154 1.74 -37.22 -5.24
C GLY A 154 2.39 -38.07 -4.13
N ILE A 155 3.73 -38.08 -4.06
CA ILE A 155 4.54 -38.79 -3.06
C ILE A 155 5.18 -37.79 -2.07
N GLY A 156 4.96 -36.47 -2.25
CA GLY A 156 5.49 -35.42 -1.37
C GLY A 156 6.92 -34.98 -1.71
N GLU A 157 7.45 -35.36 -2.86
CA GLU A 157 8.78 -34.94 -3.32
C GLU A 157 8.71 -33.80 -4.33
N THR A 158 9.73 -32.93 -4.33
CA THR A 158 9.88 -31.90 -5.37
C THR A 158 10.52 -32.51 -6.61
N ASN A 159 9.90 -32.33 -7.78
CA ASN A 159 10.62 -32.60 -9.02
C ASN A 159 11.75 -31.55 -9.17
N ASN A 160 12.97 -31.98 -9.51
CA ASN A 160 14.11 -31.09 -9.85
C ASN A 160 13.87 -30.37 -11.20
N VAL A 161 12.77 -29.63 -11.30
CA VAL A 161 12.37 -28.91 -12.51
C VAL A 161 12.98 -27.51 -12.42
N LYS A 162 13.89 -27.21 -13.35
CA LYS A 162 14.35 -25.84 -13.55
C LYS A 162 13.17 -24.97 -14.01
N TYR A 163 13.01 -23.82 -13.39
CA TYR A 163 11.96 -22.88 -13.72
C TYR A 163 12.09 -22.37 -15.16
N SER A 164 10.95 -22.27 -15.85
CA SER A 164 10.77 -21.58 -17.13
C SER A 164 9.32 -21.07 -17.20
N SER A 165 9.08 -19.93 -17.83
CA SER A 165 7.73 -19.39 -18.03
C SER A 165 6.76 -20.41 -18.66
N ASN A 166 7.25 -21.29 -19.55
CA ASN A 166 6.47 -22.34 -20.21
C ASN A 166 6.03 -23.49 -19.30
N ASN A 167 6.61 -23.62 -18.09
CA ASN A 167 6.30 -24.69 -17.15
C ASN A 167 5.75 -24.18 -15.81
N ILE A 168 5.28 -22.93 -15.76
CA ILE A 168 4.76 -22.26 -14.56
C ILE A 168 3.64 -23.05 -13.86
N ASN A 169 2.85 -23.84 -14.61
CA ASN A 169 1.80 -24.71 -14.08
C ASN A 169 2.33 -25.83 -13.14
N LYS A 170 3.63 -26.16 -13.22
CA LYS A 170 4.33 -27.09 -12.32
C LYS A 170 4.78 -26.44 -11.01
N PHE A 171 4.55 -25.13 -10.83
CA PHE A 171 4.96 -24.36 -9.66
C PHE A 171 3.77 -23.89 -8.85
N ILE A 172 4.02 -23.47 -7.62
CA ILE A 172 3.06 -22.89 -6.69
C ILE A 172 3.67 -21.60 -6.11
N ILE A 173 2.84 -20.60 -5.82
CA ILE A 173 3.31 -19.33 -5.24
C ILE A 173 3.53 -19.50 -3.74
N LEU A 174 4.73 -19.19 -3.27
CA LEU A 174 5.05 -19.03 -1.86
C LEU A 174 5.06 -17.55 -1.49
N ILE A 175 4.21 -17.16 -0.55
CA ILE A 175 4.21 -15.83 0.07
C ILE A 175 5.19 -15.85 1.25
N SER A 176 6.08 -14.85 1.29
CA SER A 176 7.00 -14.66 2.40
C SER A 176 6.97 -13.24 2.92
N ASP A 177 7.17 -13.10 4.22
CA ASP A 177 7.23 -11.82 4.94
C ASP A 177 8.54 -11.78 5.75
N THR A 178 9.28 -10.69 5.66
CA THR A 178 10.55 -10.50 6.36
C THR A 178 10.30 -9.66 7.62
N LYS A 179 10.77 -10.13 8.78
CA LYS A 179 10.69 -9.35 10.03
C LYS A 179 12.08 -9.10 10.60
N THR A 180 12.46 -7.83 10.63
CA THR A 180 13.68 -7.39 11.28
C THR A 180 13.56 -7.45 12.80
N ARG A 181 14.66 -7.84 13.45
CA ARG A 181 14.79 -7.95 14.90
C ARG A 181 16.14 -7.41 15.34
N ARG A 182 16.15 -6.78 16.52
CA ARG A 182 17.37 -6.31 17.18
C ARG A 182 18.27 -7.45 17.70
N ASN A 183 17.67 -8.62 17.93
CA ASN A 183 18.35 -9.80 18.45
C ASN A 183 17.82 -11.08 17.80
N THR A 184 18.60 -12.15 17.91
CA THR A 184 18.28 -13.48 17.35
C THR A 184 17.25 -14.26 18.18
N THR A 185 16.45 -13.57 18.99
CA THR A 185 15.40 -14.20 19.81
C THR A 185 14.07 -14.16 19.07
N LEU A 186 13.43 -15.32 18.88
CA LEU A 186 12.12 -15.38 18.25
C LEU A 186 11.05 -14.63 19.07
N PRO A 187 10.05 -13.99 18.42
CA PRO A 187 8.95 -13.38 19.15
C PRO A 187 8.09 -14.47 19.79
N SER A 188 7.38 -14.14 20.86
CA SER A 188 6.38 -15.06 21.44
C SER A 188 5.26 -15.36 20.44
N ASN A 189 4.51 -16.45 20.65
CA ASN A 189 3.38 -16.80 19.77
C ASN A 189 2.29 -15.72 19.78
N VAL A 190 2.11 -15.00 20.87
CA VAL A 190 1.15 -13.88 20.95
C VAL A 190 1.60 -12.72 20.08
N GLN A 191 2.89 -12.41 20.04
CA GLN A 191 3.46 -11.38 19.15
C GLN A 191 3.38 -11.77 17.66
N GLN A 192 3.31 -13.05 17.34
CA GLN A 192 3.21 -13.54 15.96
C GLN A 192 1.80 -13.42 15.37
N LYS A 193 0.76 -13.20 16.20
CA LYS A 193 -0.64 -13.15 15.72
C LYS A 193 -0.85 -12.08 14.64
N THR A 194 -0.25 -10.90 14.79
CA THR A 194 -0.33 -9.83 13.79
C THR A 194 0.31 -10.23 12.48
N THR A 195 1.43 -10.95 12.52
CA THR A 195 2.09 -11.50 11.33
C THR A 195 1.23 -12.57 10.64
N VAL A 196 0.56 -13.43 11.41
CA VAL A 196 -0.36 -14.44 10.86
C VAL A 196 -1.56 -13.78 10.17
N LEU A 197 -2.16 -12.76 10.80
CA LEU A 197 -3.24 -11.98 10.19
C LEU A 197 -2.77 -11.28 8.90
N GLN A 198 -1.60 -10.62 8.94
CA GLN A 198 -1.01 -9.93 7.79
C GLN A 198 -0.83 -10.89 6.61
N LEU A 199 -0.14 -12.01 6.82
CA LEU A 199 0.08 -13.02 5.79
C LEU A 199 -1.23 -13.64 5.28
N GLY A 200 -2.17 -13.92 6.18
CA GLY A 200 -3.48 -14.46 5.81
C GLY A 200 -4.29 -13.50 4.95
N LEU A 201 -4.28 -12.20 5.26
CA LEU A 201 -4.90 -11.17 4.44
C LEU A 201 -4.21 -11.03 3.07
N TYR A 202 -2.87 -11.04 3.02
CA TYR A 202 -2.13 -11.06 1.76
C TYR A 202 -2.51 -12.25 0.88
N ARG A 203 -2.58 -13.45 1.47
CA ARG A 203 -2.98 -14.66 0.76
C ARG A 203 -4.41 -14.59 0.25
N LYS A 204 -5.34 -14.08 1.05
CA LYS A 204 -6.75 -13.92 0.65
C LYS A 204 -6.87 -12.96 -0.54
N ILE A 205 -6.34 -11.74 -0.40
CA ILE A 205 -6.43 -10.69 -1.43
C ILE A 205 -5.74 -11.16 -2.72
N LEU A 206 -4.52 -11.70 -2.65
CA LEU A 206 -3.82 -12.21 -3.83
C LEU A 206 -4.60 -13.36 -4.50
N GLY A 207 -5.18 -14.26 -3.70
CA GLY A 207 -6.00 -15.37 -4.21
C GLY A 207 -7.22 -14.89 -4.99
N GLU A 208 -7.90 -13.86 -4.49
CA GLU A 208 -9.03 -13.22 -5.16
C GLU A 208 -8.59 -12.55 -6.48
N MET A 209 -7.49 -11.79 -6.48
CA MET A 209 -6.94 -11.17 -7.71
C MET A 209 -6.58 -12.21 -8.79
N ILE A 210 -5.96 -13.33 -8.40
CA ILE A 210 -5.68 -14.45 -9.31
C ILE A 210 -6.98 -15.03 -9.87
N ASN A 211 -7.99 -15.23 -9.03
CA ASN A 211 -9.29 -15.73 -9.46
C ASN A 211 -9.99 -14.79 -10.44
N PHE A 212 -9.98 -13.48 -10.17
CA PHE A 212 -10.52 -12.46 -11.09
C PHE A 212 -9.80 -12.49 -12.44
N GLY A 213 -8.46 -12.61 -12.45
CA GLY A 213 -7.69 -12.77 -13.69
C GLY A 213 -8.08 -14.03 -14.48
N LYS A 214 -8.22 -15.18 -13.80
CA LYS A 214 -8.63 -16.46 -14.42
C LYS A 214 -10.06 -16.38 -15.01
N ILE A 215 -10.99 -15.74 -14.30
CA ILE A 215 -12.36 -15.54 -14.80
C ILE A 215 -12.36 -14.59 -15.99
N TRP A 216 -11.66 -13.46 -15.89
CA TRP A 216 -11.52 -12.50 -16.99
C TRP A 216 -10.95 -13.17 -18.25
N LYS A 217 -9.91 -13.98 -18.11
CA LYS A 217 -9.29 -14.69 -19.24
C LYS A 217 -10.25 -15.69 -19.89
N SER A 218 -11.11 -16.32 -19.09
CA SER A 218 -12.13 -17.25 -19.58
C SER A 218 -13.23 -16.52 -20.36
N CYS A 219 -13.60 -15.31 -19.95
CA CYS A 219 -14.55 -14.44 -20.66
C CYS A 219 -13.94 -13.75 -21.90
N HIS A 220 -12.62 -13.52 -21.90
CA HIS A 220 -11.88 -12.86 -22.97
C HIS A 220 -10.74 -13.74 -23.54
N PRO A 221 -11.05 -14.91 -24.13
CA PRO A 221 -10.03 -15.89 -24.54
C PRO A 221 -9.07 -15.34 -25.59
N ASN A 222 -9.54 -14.47 -26.48
CA ASN A 222 -8.75 -13.89 -27.59
C ASN A 222 -7.75 -12.81 -27.14
N LEU A 223 -7.87 -12.27 -25.92
CA LEU A 223 -6.96 -11.25 -25.40
C LEU A 223 -5.75 -11.92 -24.76
N ILE A 224 -4.79 -12.33 -25.59
CA ILE A 224 -3.64 -13.18 -25.20
C ILE A 224 -2.39 -12.40 -24.77
N ASP A 225 -2.28 -11.15 -25.22
CA ASP A 225 -1.16 -10.25 -24.97
C ASP A 225 -1.60 -8.78 -25.01
N SER A 226 -0.68 -7.87 -24.70
CA SER A 226 -0.94 -6.43 -24.68
C SER A 226 -1.38 -5.89 -26.06
N ASN A 227 -0.83 -6.42 -27.16
CA ASN A 227 -1.21 -5.98 -28.50
C ASN A 227 -2.66 -6.37 -28.85
N ALA A 228 -3.09 -7.57 -28.47
CA ALA A 228 -4.46 -8.04 -28.64
C ALA A 228 -5.44 -7.19 -27.82
N ILE A 229 -5.06 -6.85 -26.57
CA ILE A 229 -5.83 -5.94 -25.70
C ILE A 229 -5.97 -4.56 -26.36
N LYS A 230 -4.85 -3.96 -26.77
CA LYS A 230 -4.84 -2.64 -27.42
C LYS A 230 -5.71 -2.60 -28.67
N LYS A 231 -5.61 -3.62 -29.53
CA LYS A 231 -6.45 -3.73 -30.73
C LYS A 231 -7.94 -3.85 -30.39
N TYR A 232 -8.27 -4.65 -29.37
CA TYR A 232 -9.65 -4.85 -28.92
C TYR A 232 -10.28 -3.55 -28.39
N LEU A 233 -9.55 -2.83 -27.54
CA LEU A 233 -10.00 -1.55 -26.97
C LEU A 233 -10.19 -0.50 -28.07
N ASN A 234 -9.26 -0.42 -29.04
CA ASN A 234 -9.38 0.51 -30.17
C ASN A 234 -10.55 0.21 -31.12
N SER A 235 -11.01 -1.05 -31.18
CA SER A 235 -12.15 -1.46 -32.01
C SER A 235 -13.51 -1.39 -31.32
N SER A 236 -13.54 -1.25 -29.99
CA SER A 236 -14.78 -1.32 -29.20
C SER A 236 -15.24 0.07 -28.81
N SER A 237 -16.41 0.49 -29.32
CA SER A 237 -16.97 1.82 -29.00
C SER A 237 -17.59 1.91 -27.60
N THR A 238 -17.92 0.78 -26.98
CA THR A 238 -18.50 0.72 -25.62
C THR A 238 -18.06 -0.56 -24.91
N ILE A 239 -17.58 -0.44 -23.67
CA ILE A 239 -17.21 -1.58 -22.82
C ILE A 239 -17.95 -1.44 -21.49
N ASP A 240 -18.94 -2.31 -21.24
CA ASP A 240 -19.61 -2.40 -19.95
C ASP A 240 -18.86 -3.38 -19.05
N LEU A 241 -18.03 -2.83 -18.15
CA LEU A 241 -17.26 -3.64 -17.21
C LEU A 241 -18.13 -4.23 -16.10
N SER A 242 -19.23 -3.57 -15.74
CA SER A 242 -20.08 -3.93 -14.61
C SER A 242 -20.87 -5.22 -14.86
N ASN A 243 -21.33 -5.43 -16.10
CA ASN A 243 -22.17 -6.57 -16.47
C ASN A 243 -21.45 -7.68 -17.26
N CYS A 244 -20.13 -7.58 -17.44
CA CYS A 244 -19.38 -8.54 -18.27
C CYS A 244 -19.01 -9.84 -17.50
N CYS A 245 -18.18 -9.72 -16.47
CA CYS A 245 -17.75 -10.83 -15.62
C CYS A 245 -17.16 -10.30 -14.31
N SER A 246 -16.94 -11.16 -13.32
CA SER A 246 -16.40 -10.71 -12.02
C SER A 246 -14.99 -10.11 -12.12
N GLY A 247 -14.19 -10.51 -13.11
CA GLY A 247 -12.89 -9.88 -13.37
C GLY A 247 -13.00 -8.46 -13.92
N CYS A 248 -13.93 -8.22 -14.85
CA CYS A 248 -14.26 -6.87 -15.31
C CYS A 248 -14.88 -6.01 -14.20
N SER A 249 -15.80 -6.58 -13.42
CA SER A 249 -16.43 -5.90 -12.28
C SER A 249 -15.41 -5.55 -11.20
N PHE A 250 -14.44 -6.41 -10.91
CA PHE A 250 -13.34 -6.08 -10.00
C PHE A 250 -12.58 -4.84 -10.46
N LEU A 251 -12.25 -4.77 -11.75
CA LEU A 251 -11.56 -3.61 -12.32
C LEU A 251 -12.46 -2.37 -12.34
N ASN A 252 -13.75 -2.53 -12.64
CA ASN A 252 -14.76 -1.46 -12.53
C ASN A 252 -14.80 -0.87 -11.12
N ASN A 253 -14.81 -1.72 -10.08
CA ASN A 253 -14.82 -1.28 -8.69
C ASN A 253 -13.56 -0.47 -8.33
N ILE A 254 -12.40 -0.79 -8.92
CA ILE A 254 -11.18 0.04 -8.76
C ILE A 254 -11.43 1.43 -9.36
N PHE A 255 -11.94 1.51 -10.59
CA PHE A 255 -12.19 2.79 -11.26
C PHE A 255 -13.26 3.62 -10.54
N GLU A 256 -14.39 3.01 -10.17
CA GLU A 256 -15.48 3.66 -9.42
C GLU A 256 -15.01 4.16 -8.06
N PHE A 257 -14.23 3.38 -7.31
CA PHE A 257 -13.67 3.81 -6.03
C PHE A 257 -12.83 5.09 -6.18
N HIS A 258 -12.12 5.23 -7.30
CA HIS A 258 -11.36 6.43 -7.59
C HIS A 258 -12.19 7.56 -8.21
N GLY A 259 -13.42 7.28 -8.68
CA GLY A 259 -14.28 8.24 -9.39
C GLY A 259 -13.77 8.56 -10.79
N LEU A 260 -13.19 7.56 -11.48
CA LEU A 260 -12.53 7.74 -12.76
C LEU A 260 -13.25 6.99 -13.88
N ASP A 261 -13.34 7.63 -15.04
CA ASP A 261 -13.73 6.95 -16.28
C ASP A 261 -12.55 6.10 -16.78
N PRO A 262 -12.69 4.78 -16.92
CA PRO A 262 -11.60 3.92 -17.39
C PRO A 262 -11.24 4.10 -18.86
N LEU A 263 -12.14 4.64 -19.68
CA LEU A 263 -11.97 4.74 -21.14
C LEU A 263 -11.36 6.08 -21.57
N ILE A 264 -11.38 7.09 -20.71
CA ILE A 264 -10.79 8.40 -21.03
C ILE A 264 -9.30 8.26 -21.31
N SER A 265 -8.83 8.78 -22.45
CA SER A 265 -7.41 8.71 -22.77
C SER A 265 -6.60 9.60 -21.81
N PHE A 266 -5.34 9.23 -21.56
CA PHE A 266 -4.47 10.02 -20.68
C PHE A 266 -4.28 11.46 -21.20
N SER A 267 -4.22 11.65 -22.52
CA SER A 267 -4.11 12.98 -23.13
C SER A 267 -5.35 13.83 -22.90
N ILE A 268 -6.54 13.29 -23.14
CA ILE A 268 -7.81 14.01 -22.94
C ILE A 268 -8.01 14.33 -21.45
N PHE A 269 -7.73 13.39 -20.56
CA PHE A 269 -7.85 13.62 -19.12
C PHE A 269 -6.95 14.79 -18.67
N GLN A 270 -5.70 14.82 -19.15
CA GLN A 270 -4.76 15.90 -18.83
C GLN A 270 -5.26 17.25 -19.34
N GLU A 271 -5.79 17.33 -20.56
CA GLU A 271 -6.36 18.55 -21.12
C GLU A 271 -7.55 19.08 -20.28
N LEU A 272 -8.41 18.18 -19.79
CA LEU A 272 -9.53 18.55 -18.92
C LEU A 272 -9.06 19.06 -17.56
N GLU A 273 -8.05 18.44 -16.96
CA GLU A 273 -7.47 18.93 -15.70
C GLU A 273 -6.76 20.27 -15.87
N ASP A 274 -6.03 20.47 -16.98
CA ASP A 274 -5.41 21.75 -17.31
C ASP A 274 -6.45 22.86 -17.52
N ALA A 275 -7.59 22.54 -18.13
CA ALA A 275 -8.70 23.46 -18.28
C ALA A 275 -9.31 23.84 -16.92
N LYS A 276 -9.55 22.85 -16.03
CA LYS A 276 -10.04 23.09 -14.67
C LYS A 276 -9.10 23.96 -13.85
N ARG A 277 -7.78 23.72 -13.93
CA ARG A 277 -6.76 24.55 -13.26
C ARG A 277 -6.83 25.99 -13.75
N LYS A 278 -6.92 26.20 -15.07
CA LYS A 278 -7.06 27.54 -15.65
C LYS A 278 -8.36 28.24 -15.23
N GLN A 279 -9.45 27.49 -15.07
CA GLN A 279 -10.72 28.04 -14.60
C GLN A 279 -10.66 28.42 -13.11
N SER A 280 -10.13 27.55 -12.25
CA SER A 280 -9.94 27.85 -10.82
C SER A 280 -9.00 29.05 -10.59
N CYS A 281 -7.93 29.19 -11.37
CA CYS A 281 -7.08 30.38 -11.32
C CYS A 281 -7.79 31.66 -11.81
N LYS A 282 -8.68 31.56 -12.80
CA LYS A 282 -9.50 32.71 -13.24
C LYS A 282 -10.51 33.12 -12.17
N GLU A 283 -11.21 32.17 -11.57
CA GLU A 283 -12.16 32.43 -10.49
C GLU A 283 -11.47 33.01 -9.25
N LYS A 284 -10.27 32.54 -8.89
CA LYS A 284 -9.44 33.16 -7.82
C LYS A 284 -8.97 34.58 -8.17
N ASN A 285 -8.64 34.85 -9.43
CA ASN A 285 -8.26 36.20 -9.87
C ASN A 285 -9.46 37.16 -9.90
N ASP A 286 -10.64 36.68 -10.33
CA ASP A 286 -11.89 37.47 -10.31
C ASP A 286 -12.36 37.76 -8.87
N ILE A 287 -12.01 36.91 -7.89
CA ILE A 287 -12.23 37.17 -6.45
C ILE A 287 -11.20 38.17 -5.89
N CYS A 288 -9.96 38.13 -6.38
CA CYS A 288 -8.88 39.06 -5.94
C CYS A 288 -9.05 40.48 -6.51
N ASP A 289 -9.74 40.64 -7.65
CA ASP A 289 -9.99 41.96 -8.28
C ASP A 289 -11.02 42.85 -7.54
N THR A 290 -11.45 42.49 -6.33
CA THR A 290 -12.26 43.37 -5.45
C THR A 290 -11.52 43.99 -4.26
N ASN A 291 -10.24 43.70 -4.06
CA ASN A 291 -9.42 44.40 -3.07
C ASN A 291 -8.07 44.82 -3.68
N GLN A 292 -8.08 45.98 -4.34
CA GLN A 292 -6.84 46.71 -4.56
C GLN A 292 -6.31 47.19 -3.21
N ASP A 293 -5.20 46.61 -2.76
CA ASP A 293 -4.12 47.40 -2.15
C ASP A 293 -2.77 46.71 -2.34
N GLN A 294 -1.82 47.53 -2.79
CA GLN A 294 -0.48 47.16 -3.23
C GLN A 294 0.41 46.78 -2.04
N ILE A 295 0.96 45.57 -2.05
CA ILE A 295 2.24 45.29 -1.38
C ILE A 295 3.11 44.44 -2.32
N GLN A 296 4.17 45.06 -2.83
CA GLN A 296 5.27 44.38 -3.51
C GLN A 296 6.16 43.73 -2.44
N THR A 297 6.24 42.41 -2.45
CA THR A 297 7.30 41.66 -1.76
C THR A 297 7.95 40.73 -2.76
N GLU A 298 9.18 41.07 -3.14
CA GLU A 298 10.10 40.22 -3.88
C GLU A 298 10.51 39.04 -3.00
N THR A 299 10.08 37.84 -3.33
CA THR A 299 10.61 36.59 -2.77
C THR A 299 11.40 35.86 -3.84
N HIS A 300 12.71 35.80 -3.65
CA HIS A 300 13.63 34.97 -4.43
C HIS A 300 13.21 33.49 -4.31
N SER A 301 12.75 32.93 -5.43
CA SER A 301 12.47 31.51 -5.58
C SER A 301 13.78 30.75 -5.83
N GLU A 302 14.30 30.07 -4.82
CA GLU A 302 15.25 28.98 -5.04
C GLU A 302 14.44 27.74 -5.45
N THR A 303 14.24 27.58 -6.76
CA THR A 303 13.67 26.38 -7.35
C THR A 303 14.75 25.29 -7.37
N GLU A 304 14.74 24.39 -6.40
CA GLU A 304 15.35 23.07 -6.58
C GLU A 304 14.56 22.33 -7.67
N SER A 305 15.14 22.27 -8.88
CA SER A 305 14.59 21.55 -10.00
C SER A 305 14.67 20.04 -9.74
N VAL A 306 13.61 19.47 -9.18
CA VAL A 306 13.41 18.01 -9.17
C VAL A 306 13.29 17.57 -10.63
N VAL A 307 14.33 16.93 -11.14
CA VAL A 307 14.39 16.41 -12.50
C VAL A 307 13.34 15.31 -12.65
N ASP A 308 12.30 15.58 -13.45
CA ASP A 308 11.32 14.60 -13.93
C ASP A 308 12.07 13.54 -14.75
N THR A 309 12.17 12.32 -14.24
CA THR A 309 12.95 11.25 -14.89
C THR A 309 12.07 10.02 -15.14
N ASP A 310 11.92 9.71 -16.43
CA ASP A 310 11.39 8.50 -17.11
C ASP A 310 9.97 7.98 -16.78
N GLY A 311 9.52 7.96 -15.54
CA GLY A 311 8.33 7.19 -15.15
C GLY A 311 6.99 7.68 -15.70
N LYS A 312 6.82 8.97 -16.00
CA LYS A 312 5.59 9.50 -16.62
C LYS A 312 5.53 9.21 -18.13
N SER A 313 6.69 9.02 -18.76
CA SER A 313 6.75 8.76 -20.20
C SER A 313 6.17 7.39 -20.58
N VAL A 314 6.24 6.41 -19.66
CA VAL A 314 5.71 5.05 -19.87
C VAL A 314 4.20 5.04 -20.09
N LEU A 315 3.45 5.99 -19.51
CA LEU A 315 2.01 6.07 -19.72
C LEU A 315 1.65 6.41 -21.17
N LYS A 316 2.57 6.98 -21.95
CA LYS A 316 2.37 7.27 -23.39
C LYS A 316 2.30 6.00 -24.24
N GLU A 317 2.71 4.85 -23.70
CA GLU A 317 2.61 3.56 -24.39
C GLU A 317 1.18 3.01 -24.40
N PHE A 318 0.34 3.50 -23.48
CA PHE A 318 -1.04 3.07 -23.27
C PHE A 318 -2.02 4.19 -23.64
N GLU A 319 -3.18 3.84 -24.17
CA GLU A 319 -4.20 4.84 -24.50
C GLU A 319 -4.90 5.36 -23.24
N ASN A 320 -5.26 4.44 -22.35
CA ASN A 320 -6.02 4.70 -21.12
C ASN A 320 -5.68 3.68 -20.02
N ALA A 321 -6.18 3.91 -18.81
CA ALA A 321 -5.94 3.03 -17.67
C ALA A 321 -6.64 1.66 -17.81
N LEU A 322 -7.69 1.55 -18.64
CA LEU A 322 -8.34 0.26 -18.91
C LEU A 322 -7.38 -0.72 -19.60
N GLU A 323 -6.55 -0.23 -20.53
CA GLU A 323 -5.52 -1.04 -21.18
C GLU A 323 -4.55 -1.65 -20.16
N ILE A 324 -4.09 -0.84 -19.20
CA ILE A 324 -3.20 -1.28 -18.12
C ILE A 324 -3.92 -2.27 -17.20
N GLY A 325 -5.19 -2.00 -16.86
CA GLY A 325 -6.02 -2.88 -16.04
C GLY A 325 -6.29 -4.25 -16.66
N PHE A 326 -6.51 -4.31 -17.98
CA PHE A 326 -6.64 -5.59 -18.70
C PHE A 326 -5.31 -6.35 -18.75
N ASN A 327 -4.18 -5.65 -18.91
CA ASN A 327 -2.86 -6.26 -18.78
C ASN A 327 -2.63 -6.84 -17.38
N MET A 328 -3.06 -6.14 -16.32
CA MET A 328 -3.00 -6.65 -14.94
C MET A 328 -3.80 -7.96 -14.78
N LEU A 329 -5.06 -7.99 -15.24
CA LEU A 329 -5.89 -9.20 -15.20
C LEU A 329 -5.29 -10.35 -16.02
N LEU A 330 -4.71 -10.05 -17.18
CA LEU A 330 -4.00 -11.02 -18.00
C LEU A 330 -2.80 -11.62 -17.25
N CYS A 331 -1.98 -10.83 -16.56
CA CYS A 331 -0.85 -11.33 -15.78
C CYS A 331 -1.33 -12.22 -14.62
N PHE A 332 -2.35 -11.80 -13.87
CA PHE A 332 -2.94 -12.62 -12.80
C PHE A 332 -3.50 -13.96 -13.33
N SER A 333 -4.08 -13.97 -14.54
CA SER A 333 -4.62 -15.19 -15.14
C SER A 333 -3.57 -16.28 -15.41
N LYS A 334 -2.29 -15.89 -15.54
CA LYS A 334 -1.16 -16.79 -15.82
C LYS A 334 -0.57 -17.39 -14.54
N LEU A 335 -0.88 -16.83 -13.38
CA LEU A 335 -0.27 -17.25 -12.12
C LEU A 335 -0.80 -18.62 -11.65
N PRO A 336 0.08 -19.47 -11.09
CA PRO A 336 -0.36 -20.73 -10.50
C PRO A 336 -1.03 -20.47 -9.14
N ASP A 337 -1.53 -21.54 -8.52
CA ASP A 337 -2.17 -21.44 -7.21
C ASP A 337 -1.17 -21.02 -6.12
N ILE A 338 -1.70 -20.50 -5.02
CA ILE A 338 -0.92 -20.08 -3.86
C ILE A 338 -0.78 -21.24 -2.88
N GLN A 339 0.43 -21.43 -2.36
CA GLN A 339 0.73 -22.41 -1.34
C GLN A 339 -0.15 -22.19 -0.10
N SER A 340 -0.56 -23.30 0.55
CA SER A 340 -1.39 -23.22 1.75
C SER A 340 -0.65 -22.67 2.97
N GLU A 341 0.66 -22.89 3.00
CA GLU A 341 1.56 -22.38 4.04
C GLU A 341 2.34 -21.17 3.52
N MET A 342 2.50 -20.18 4.39
CA MET A 342 3.21 -18.93 4.15
C MET A 342 4.42 -18.88 5.07
N LYS A 343 5.47 -18.19 4.65
CA LYS A 343 6.77 -18.17 5.32
C LYS A 343 7.01 -16.82 6.00
N VAL A 344 7.57 -16.83 7.20
CA VAL A 344 8.17 -15.64 7.82
C VAL A 344 9.66 -15.88 8.01
N GLU A 345 10.46 -14.93 7.55
CA GLU A 345 11.91 -14.92 7.71
C GLU A 345 12.27 -13.85 8.74
N TYR A 346 12.84 -14.29 9.86
CA TYR A 346 13.32 -13.39 10.89
C TYR A 346 14.76 -13.03 10.59
N ASP A 347 14.97 -11.74 10.38
CA ASP A 347 16.26 -11.16 10.07
C ASP A 347 16.84 -10.41 11.29
N CYS A 348 18.14 -10.55 11.51
CA CYS A 348 18.88 -9.73 12.46
C CYS A 348 20.19 -9.29 11.80
N GLN A 349 20.32 -7.99 11.54
CA GLN A 349 21.51 -7.39 10.90
C GLN A 349 21.79 -7.95 9.50
N GLY A 350 20.75 -8.10 8.67
CA GLY A 350 20.85 -8.58 7.29
C GLY A 350 21.11 -10.09 7.17
N LYS A 351 20.94 -10.83 8.26
CA LYS A 351 21.06 -12.29 8.27
C LYS A 351 19.78 -12.92 8.81
N THR A 352 19.17 -13.77 7.97
CA THR A 352 18.08 -14.64 8.39
C THR A 352 18.58 -15.63 9.44
N PHE A 353 18.05 -15.53 10.66
CA PHE A 353 18.43 -16.42 11.77
C PHE A 353 17.35 -17.45 12.11
N ALA A 354 16.12 -17.24 11.67
CA ALA A 354 15.04 -18.20 11.86
C ALA A 354 13.97 -18.07 10.77
N THR A 355 13.31 -19.19 10.47
CA THR A 355 12.17 -19.25 9.56
C THR A 355 11.00 -19.92 10.27
N LYS A 356 9.79 -19.36 10.11
CA LYS A 356 8.55 -19.98 10.57
C LYS A 356 7.57 -20.14 9.42
N TRP A 357 6.76 -21.18 9.51
CA TRP A 357 5.71 -21.49 8.55
C TRP A 357 4.35 -21.34 9.23
N TYR A 358 3.43 -20.67 8.56
CA TYR A 358 2.09 -20.44 9.06
C TYR A 358 1.07 -20.92 8.04
N LYS A 359 0.05 -21.59 8.56
CA LYS A 359 -1.14 -21.93 7.81
C LYS A 359 -2.30 -21.16 8.39
N SER A 360 -3.06 -20.49 7.53
CA SER A 360 -4.32 -19.87 7.94
C SER A 360 -5.43 -20.38 7.03
N SER A 361 -6.56 -20.74 7.63
CA SER A 361 -7.77 -20.99 6.87
C SER A 361 -8.38 -19.66 6.41
N GLU A 362 -9.09 -19.69 5.29
CA GLU A 362 -9.79 -18.51 4.78
C GLU A 362 -10.89 -18.06 5.75
N GLN A 363 -11.62 -19.02 6.33
CA GLN A 363 -12.68 -18.74 7.31
C GLN A 363 -12.15 -18.00 8.54
N THR A 364 -10.97 -18.37 9.05
CA THR A 364 -10.34 -17.67 10.18
C THR A 364 -10.04 -16.22 9.83
N ILE A 365 -9.50 -15.96 8.64
CA ILE A 365 -9.16 -14.60 8.21
C ILE A 365 -10.42 -13.76 8.00
N GLU A 366 -11.48 -14.33 7.44
CA GLU A 366 -12.76 -13.63 7.28
C GLU A 366 -13.40 -13.27 8.62
N LEU A 367 -13.39 -14.18 9.60
CA LEU A 367 -13.90 -13.89 10.95
C LEU A 367 -13.11 -12.79 11.65
N GLU A 368 -11.78 -12.81 11.55
CA GLU A 368 -10.92 -11.76 12.10
C GLU A 368 -11.14 -10.42 11.38
N LEU A 369 -11.26 -10.45 10.05
CA LEU A 369 -11.53 -9.25 9.26
C LEU A 369 -12.89 -8.64 9.62
N ASP A 370 -13.94 -9.46 9.75
CA ASP A 370 -15.26 -9.03 10.19
C ASP A 370 -15.24 -8.42 11.59
N TYR A 371 -14.54 -9.07 12.51
CA TYR A 371 -14.37 -8.55 13.86
C TYR A 371 -13.71 -7.16 13.85
N LEU A 372 -12.60 -7.01 13.13
CA LEU A 372 -11.85 -5.75 13.05
C LEU A 372 -12.66 -4.66 12.34
N LEU A 373 -13.38 -5.00 11.27
CA LEU A 373 -14.25 -4.06 10.56
C LEU A 373 -15.44 -3.61 11.41
N GLY A 374 -15.88 -4.41 12.38
CA GLY A 374 -16.93 -4.01 13.31
C GLY A 374 -16.68 -2.64 13.96
N TRP A 375 -15.43 -2.32 14.33
CA TRP A 375 -15.10 -0.99 14.84
C TRP A 375 -15.15 0.06 13.73
N TRP A 376 -14.49 -0.18 12.59
CA TRP A 376 -14.46 0.75 11.46
C TRP A 376 -15.85 1.15 10.96
N LEU A 377 -16.78 0.20 10.97
CA LEU A 377 -18.17 0.37 10.56
C LEU A 377 -19.09 0.89 11.67
N GLY A 378 -18.58 1.17 12.87
CA GLY A 378 -19.35 1.69 13.99
C GLY A 378 -20.26 0.68 14.69
N ALA A 379 -20.11 -0.63 14.39
CA ALA A 379 -20.87 -1.70 15.03
C ALA A 379 -20.41 -2.01 16.47
N ARG A 380 -19.21 -1.54 16.85
CA ARG A 380 -18.66 -1.66 18.21
C ARG A 380 -17.66 -0.54 18.49
N GLU A 381 -17.42 -0.28 19.77
CA GLU A 381 -16.34 0.61 20.20
C GLU A 381 -14.97 -0.06 20.07
N ALA A 382 -13.91 0.76 20.02
CA ALA A 382 -12.54 0.27 20.06
C ALA A 382 -12.22 -0.38 21.41
N GLU A 383 -11.66 -1.58 21.38
CA GLU A 383 -11.22 -2.30 22.56
C GLU A 383 -9.79 -1.94 22.97
N PHE A 384 -9.52 -2.01 24.27
CA PHE A 384 -8.17 -1.91 24.83
C PHE A 384 -7.63 -3.29 25.19
N VAL A 385 -6.32 -3.31 25.38
CA VAL A 385 -5.58 -4.54 25.71
C VAL A 385 -6.09 -5.13 27.02
N ARG A 386 -6.41 -6.43 27.00
CA ARG A 386 -6.79 -7.18 28.22
C ARG A 386 -5.64 -7.22 29.22
N ILE A 387 -5.94 -7.41 30.51
CA ILE A 387 -4.92 -7.50 31.57
C ILE A 387 -3.85 -8.56 31.25
N SER A 388 -4.25 -9.71 30.68
CA SER A 388 -3.32 -10.78 30.26
C SER A 388 -2.34 -10.37 29.16
N GLU A 389 -2.65 -9.31 28.41
CA GLU A 389 -1.82 -8.76 27.33
C GLU A 389 -1.22 -7.39 27.69
N ALA A 390 -1.34 -6.93 28.95
CA ALA A 390 -0.87 -5.63 29.41
C ALA A 390 0.62 -5.34 29.08
N TRP A 391 1.41 -6.39 28.87
CA TRP A 391 2.79 -6.29 28.40
C TRP A 391 2.92 -5.54 27.07
N LYS A 392 1.90 -5.54 26.19
CA LYS A 392 1.88 -4.76 24.94
C LYS A 392 1.98 -3.26 25.21
N CYS A 393 1.43 -2.78 26.33
CA CYS A 393 1.47 -1.37 26.70
C CYS A 393 2.90 -0.88 26.98
N LYS A 394 3.81 -1.78 27.39
CA LYS A 394 5.24 -1.47 27.58
C LYS A 394 5.97 -1.12 26.26
N PHE A 395 5.31 -1.32 25.12
CA PHE A 395 5.79 -1.01 23.77
C PHE A 395 4.83 -0.07 23.03
N CYS A 396 3.91 0.59 23.74
CA CYS A 396 2.91 1.48 23.12
C CYS A 396 3.42 2.93 23.08
N ASN A 397 3.66 3.45 21.88
CA ASN A 397 4.16 4.82 21.67
C ASN A 397 3.18 5.93 22.11
N VAL A 398 1.91 5.60 22.32
CA VAL A 398 0.87 6.57 22.71
C VAL A 398 0.32 6.29 24.12
N ILE A 399 1.11 5.60 24.96
CA ILE A 399 0.68 5.22 26.30
C ILE A 399 0.36 6.44 27.18
N GLU A 400 1.04 7.56 26.99
CA GLU A 400 0.79 8.82 27.70
C GLU A 400 -0.68 9.24 27.59
N TYR A 401 -1.21 9.23 26.36
CA TYR A 401 -2.59 9.59 26.03
C TYR A 401 -3.62 8.50 26.38
N CYS A 402 -3.18 7.29 26.73
CA CYS A 402 -4.07 6.15 26.96
C CYS A 402 -4.64 6.13 28.39
N GLN A 403 -5.93 6.46 28.52
CA GLN A 403 -6.63 6.49 29.82
C GLN A 403 -7.03 5.10 30.34
N VAL A 404 -7.12 4.11 29.44
CA VAL A 404 -7.57 2.73 29.73
C VAL A 404 -6.41 1.72 29.79
N CYS A 405 -5.20 2.21 30.04
CA CYS A 405 -4.01 1.36 30.17
C CYS A 405 -4.15 0.42 31.39
N PRO A 406 -3.98 -0.90 31.22
CA PRO A 406 -4.08 -1.87 32.33
C PRO A 406 -2.85 -1.92 33.25
N LEU A 407 -1.76 -1.19 32.94
CA LEU A 407 -0.58 -1.12 33.80
C LEU A 407 -0.86 -0.31 35.07
N SER A 408 -0.09 -0.57 36.13
CA SER A 408 -0.11 0.28 37.31
C SER A 408 0.37 1.71 36.98
N LYS A 409 -0.03 2.71 37.79
CA LYS A 409 0.40 4.11 37.58
C LYS A 409 1.92 4.24 37.52
N GLU A 410 2.65 3.54 38.39
CA GLU A 410 4.10 3.55 38.42
C GLU A 410 4.73 2.92 37.16
N GLU A 411 4.21 1.78 36.70
CA GLU A 411 4.68 1.16 35.47
C GLU A 411 4.38 2.02 34.23
N LYS A 412 3.20 2.65 34.19
CA LYS A 412 2.82 3.56 33.12
C LYS A 412 3.79 4.74 33.06
N GLU A 413 4.08 5.37 34.20
CA GLU A 413 5.02 6.51 34.27
C GLU A 413 6.42 6.13 33.79
N LYS A 414 6.93 4.95 34.20
CA LYS A 414 8.22 4.44 33.71
C LYS A 414 8.25 4.24 32.20
N CYS A 415 7.14 3.81 31.60
CA CYS A 415 7.06 3.66 30.14
C CYS A 415 7.07 5.03 29.43
N ILE A 416 6.35 6.01 29.96
CA ILE A 416 6.33 7.39 29.42
C ILE A 416 7.72 8.01 29.49
N GLU A 417 8.37 7.92 30.64
CA GLU A 417 9.72 8.47 30.84
C GLU A 417 10.72 7.84 29.86
N LYS A 418 10.64 6.52 29.66
CA LYS A 418 11.48 5.83 28.68
C LYS A 418 11.25 6.35 27.25
N ILE A 419 10.00 6.58 26.85
CA ILE A 419 9.70 7.11 25.50
C ILE A 419 10.33 8.48 25.32
N ARG A 420 10.20 9.38 26.31
CA ARG A 420 10.80 10.72 26.27
C ARG A 420 12.33 10.66 26.21
N GLN A 421 12.95 9.72 26.93
CA GLN A 421 14.40 9.50 26.87
C GLN A 421 14.84 8.99 25.49
N ASP A 422 14.15 7.99 24.93
CA ASP A 422 14.44 7.44 23.60
C ASP A 422 14.26 8.53 22.51
N GLU A 423 13.26 9.41 22.63
CA GLU A 423 13.04 10.56 21.73
C GLU A 423 14.16 11.60 21.83
N LEU A 424 14.56 11.97 23.05
CA LEU A 424 15.65 12.91 23.27
C LEU A 424 16.98 12.37 22.72
N GLU A 425 17.28 11.09 22.97
CA GLU A 425 18.48 10.43 22.44
C GLU A 425 18.45 10.41 20.90
N SER A 426 17.29 10.15 20.29
CA SER A 426 17.15 10.19 18.84
C SER A 426 17.37 11.60 18.26
N LEU A 427 16.94 12.66 18.94
CA LEU A 427 17.17 14.05 18.49
C LEU A 427 18.65 14.41 18.59
N LEU A 428 19.30 14.07 19.70
CA LEU A 428 20.73 14.31 19.90
C LEU A 428 21.58 13.61 18.84
N ILE A 429 21.23 12.37 18.45
CA ILE A 429 21.93 11.65 17.38
C ILE A 429 21.77 12.37 16.04
N LYS A 430 20.56 12.85 15.70
CA LYS A 430 20.32 13.58 14.44
C LYS A 430 21.12 14.88 14.39
N ASP A 431 21.14 15.65 15.48
CA ASP A 431 21.93 16.90 15.56
C ASP A 431 23.43 16.64 15.36
N LEU A 432 23.95 15.52 15.90
CA LEU A 432 25.34 15.11 15.71
C LEU A 432 25.63 14.65 14.28
N GLU A 433 24.71 13.95 13.63
CA GLU A 433 24.83 13.52 12.23
C GLU A 433 24.79 14.71 11.26
N GLU A 434 23.89 15.68 11.51
CA GLU A 434 23.77 16.90 10.70
C GLU A 434 25.01 17.79 10.83
N SER A 435 25.49 18.04 12.06
CA SER A 435 26.72 18.81 12.29
C SER A 435 27.97 18.13 11.73
N SER A 436 28.02 16.80 11.73
CA SER A 436 29.12 16.05 11.09
C SER A 436 29.08 16.16 9.56
N ASN A 437 27.89 16.16 8.96
CA ASN A 437 27.72 16.32 7.51
C ASN A 437 28.05 17.75 7.05
N GLU A 438 27.71 18.78 7.82
CA GLU A 438 28.13 20.18 7.55
C GLU A 438 29.66 20.35 7.63
N HIS A 439 30.31 19.65 8.57
CA HIS A 439 31.77 19.66 8.68
C HIS A 439 32.48 18.95 7.50
N ILE A 440 31.87 17.91 6.94
CA ILE A 440 32.39 17.22 5.75
C ILE A 440 32.20 18.07 4.49
N LEU A 441 31.09 18.80 4.36
CA LEU A 441 30.84 19.70 3.23
C LEU A 441 31.80 20.90 3.21
N THR A 442 32.16 21.44 4.38
CA THR A 442 33.14 22.54 4.50
C THR A 442 34.58 22.11 4.19
N LEU A 443 34.94 20.85 4.47
CA LEU A 443 36.27 20.29 4.13
C LEU A 443 36.44 19.96 2.64
N ASN A 444 35.35 19.64 1.92
CA ASN A 444 35.38 19.34 0.49
C ASN A 444 35.27 20.57 -0.42
N CYS A 445 35.01 21.75 0.14
CA CYS A 445 35.00 23.05 -0.56
C CYS A 445 36.29 23.88 -0.33
N SER A 446 37.29 23.34 0.37
CA SER A 446 38.54 24.02 0.71
C SER A 446 39.71 23.65 -0.19
#